data_AF-A0A929J6K3-F1
#
_entry.id   AF-A0A929J6K3-F1
#
_cell.length_a   1.000
_cell.length_b   1.000
_cell.length_c   1.000
_cell.angle_alpha   90.00
_cell.angle_beta   90.00
_cell.angle_gamma   90.00
#
_symmetry.space_group_name_H-M   'P 1'
#
loop_
_entity.id
_entity.type
_entity.pdbx_description
1 polymer ?
#
loop_
_entity_poly.entity_id
_entity_poly.type
_entity_poly.pdbx_seq_one_letter_code
_entity_poly.pdbx_strand_id
1 'polypeptide(L)'
;MASIFLQTANAEVDTARQNELLYFIKHDCGSCHGMTLKGGLGPALLPETLSAQPKDYLVHTIMEGRKNTAMPPWKTMLSQDDAIWITEQLQSGLMQQTEIAVNNHSKNKHAKDKPAKDKQAQNKPPENKDVK
;
A
#
# COMPACT_ATOMS: atom_id res chain seq x y z
N MET A 1 43.22 -12.63 25.48
CA MET A 1 41.77 -12.64 25.75
C MET A 1 41.11 -11.68 24.77
N ALA A 2 40.64 -12.19 23.63
CA ALA A 2 39.95 -11.37 22.63
C ALA A 2 38.51 -11.14 23.11
N SER A 3 38.15 -9.87 23.35
CA SER A 3 36.78 -9.49 23.69
C SER A 3 35.94 -9.50 22.42
N ILE A 4 34.91 -10.34 22.39
CA ILE A 4 33.90 -10.36 21.34
C ILE A 4 32.87 -9.29 21.69
N PHE A 5 32.75 -8.26 20.85
CA PHE A 5 31.62 -7.34 20.92
C PHE A 5 30.39 -8.03 20.33
N LEU A 6 29.33 -8.17 21.13
CA LEU A 6 28.01 -8.52 20.61
C LEU A 6 27.43 -7.28 19.94
N GLN A 7 27.35 -7.29 18.61
CA GLN A 7 26.62 -6.29 17.85
C GLN A 7 25.12 -6.56 18.03
N THR A 8 24.43 -5.74 18.81
CA THR A 8 22.97 -5.66 18.78
C THR A 8 22.58 -5.04 17.45
N ALA A 9 22.11 -5.85 16.50
CA ALA A 9 21.50 -5.34 15.28
C ALA A 9 20.15 -4.72 15.65
N ASN A 10 19.98 -3.44 15.35
CA ASN A 10 18.66 -2.81 15.35
C ASN A 10 17.79 -3.54 14.31
N ALA A 11 16.63 -4.01 14.75
CA ALA A 11 15.67 -4.76 13.96
C ALA A 11 14.92 -3.86 12.97
N GLU A 12 15.63 -3.34 11.98
CA GLU A 12 15.00 -2.72 10.83
C GLU A 12 14.73 -3.80 9.79
N VAL A 13 13.48 -3.91 9.34
CA VAL A 13 13.10 -4.84 8.27
C VAL A 13 13.90 -4.49 7.02
N ASP A 14 14.74 -5.39 6.52
CA ASP A 14 15.59 -5.10 5.37
C ASP A 14 14.79 -4.91 4.07
N THR A 15 15.39 -4.29 3.06
CA THR A 15 14.70 -3.95 1.80
C THR A 15 14.13 -5.16 1.06
N ALA A 16 14.78 -6.33 1.11
CA ALA A 16 14.26 -7.52 0.47
C ALA A 16 12.98 -7.98 1.18
N ARG A 17 13.01 -8.02 2.51
CA ARG A 17 11.84 -8.34 3.33
C ARG A 17 10.72 -7.31 3.17
N GLN A 18 11.03 -6.03 3.10
CA GLN A 18 10.03 -4.98 2.83
C GLN A 18 9.26 -5.26 1.53
N ASN A 19 9.94 -5.66 0.45
CA ASN A 19 9.26 -6.02 -0.81
C ASN A 19 8.31 -7.21 -0.67
N GLU A 20 8.69 -8.23 0.12
CA GLU A 20 7.81 -9.35 0.44
C GLU A 20 6.58 -8.89 1.23
N LEU A 21 6.76 -8.01 2.21
CA LEU A 21 5.65 -7.46 3.01
C LEU A 21 4.73 -6.57 2.17
N LEU A 22 5.27 -5.81 1.21
CA LEU A 22 4.47 -5.05 0.25
C LEU A 22 3.60 -5.97 -0.61
N TYR A 23 4.18 -7.07 -1.11
CA TYR A 23 3.44 -8.09 -1.84
C TYR A 23 2.36 -8.72 -0.97
N PHE A 24 2.70 -9.09 0.27
CA PHE A 24 1.78 -9.66 1.24
C PHE A 24 0.58 -8.73 1.53
N ILE A 25 0.83 -7.43 1.76
CA ILE A 25 -0.26 -6.45 1.96
C ILE A 25 -1.19 -6.42 0.75
N LYS A 26 -0.62 -6.38 -0.47
CA LYS A 26 -1.40 -6.28 -1.70
C LYS A 26 -2.23 -7.53 -1.98
N HIS A 27 -1.67 -8.71 -1.76
CA HIS A 27 -2.29 -9.98 -2.17
C HIS A 27 -3.08 -10.63 -1.04
N ASP A 28 -2.51 -10.76 0.15
CA ASP A 28 -3.16 -11.43 1.28
C ASP A 28 -4.15 -10.51 1.97
N CYS A 29 -3.75 -9.27 2.31
CA CYS A 29 -4.68 -8.31 2.92
C CYS A 29 -5.68 -7.74 1.89
N GLY A 30 -5.19 -7.41 0.69
CA GLY A 30 -6.01 -6.84 -0.38
C GLY A 30 -7.12 -7.78 -0.89
N SER A 31 -6.98 -9.10 -0.73
CA SER A 31 -8.03 -10.07 -1.11
C SER A 31 -9.38 -9.79 -0.44
N CYS A 32 -9.36 -9.30 0.80
CA CYS A 32 -10.56 -8.99 1.58
C CYS A 32 -10.79 -7.49 1.71
N HIS A 33 -9.72 -6.70 1.88
CA HIS A 33 -9.78 -5.25 2.08
C HIS A 33 -9.74 -4.45 0.77
N GLY A 34 -9.81 -5.14 -0.38
CA GLY A 34 -9.73 -4.60 -1.72
C GLY A 34 -8.28 -4.37 -2.16
N MET A 35 -8.00 -4.55 -3.46
CA MET A 35 -6.65 -4.35 -4.03
C MET A 35 -6.11 -2.92 -3.88
N THR A 36 -6.98 -1.97 -3.55
CA THR A 36 -6.65 -0.56 -3.26
C THR A 36 -6.77 -0.22 -1.76
N LEU A 37 -7.03 -1.22 -0.91
CA LEU A 37 -7.23 -1.09 0.54
C LEU A 37 -8.42 -0.22 0.97
N LYS A 38 -9.26 0.21 0.01
CA LYS A 38 -10.46 1.04 0.25
C LYS A 38 -11.64 0.25 0.83
N GLY A 39 -11.46 -1.02 1.14
CA GLY A 39 -12.49 -1.91 1.66
C GLY A 39 -13.12 -2.78 0.58
N GLY A 40 -13.90 -3.77 1.04
CA GLY A 40 -14.58 -4.75 0.22
C GLY A 40 -15.39 -5.69 1.11
N LEU A 41 -14.92 -6.94 1.25
CA LEU A 41 -15.44 -7.85 2.26
C LEU A 41 -15.00 -7.43 3.68
N GLY A 42 -13.78 -6.92 3.79
CA GLY A 42 -13.24 -6.29 5.00
C GLY A 42 -13.37 -4.76 4.98
N PRO A 43 -13.22 -4.10 6.15
CA PRO A 43 -13.23 -2.64 6.26
C PRO A 43 -12.05 -1.99 5.51
N ALA A 44 -12.11 -0.69 5.28
CA ALA A 44 -11.00 0.04 4.65
C ALA A 44 -9.75 0.09 5.57
N LEU A 45 -8.58 -0.17 5.00
CA LEU A 45 -7.26 -0.06 5.65
C LEU A 45 -6.56 1.22 5.19
N LEU A 46 -7.21 2.37 5.45
CA LEU A 46 -6.75 3.68 5.02
C LEU A 46 -6.14 4.47 6.19
N PRO A 47 -5.21 5.39 5.93
CA PRO A 47 -4.61 6.23 6.98
C PRO A 47 -5.66 6.93 7.86
N GLU A 48 -6.74 7.43 7.27
CA GLU A 48 -7.79 8.15 7.97
C GLU A 48 -8.54 7.27 8.97
N THR A 49 -8.64 5.96 8.70
CA THR A 49 -9.30 4.99 9.60
C THR A 49 -8.32 4.40 10.62
N LEU A 50 -7.05 4.22 10.23
CA LEU A 50 -6.05 3.53 11.05
C LEU A 50 -5.25 4.45 11.97
N SER A 51 -5.07 5.72 11.62
CA SER A 51 -4.29 6.69 12.42
C SER A 51 -4.88 6.95 13.81
N ALA A 52 -6.20 6.80 13.97
CA ALA A 52 -6.88 6.94 15.26
C ALA A 52 -6.70 5.71 16.18
N GLN A 53 -6.20 4.59 15.66
CA GLN A 53 -6.02 3.36 16.43
C GLN A 53 -4.59 3.27 17.01
N PRO A 54 -4.42 2.80 18.26
CA PRO A 54 -3.09 2.57 18.82
C PRO A 54 -2.30 1.57 17.97
N LYS A 55 -1.02 1.84 17.74
CA LYS A 55 -0.14 0.95 16.95
C LYS A 55 -0.15 -0.49 17.49
N ASP A 56 0.03 -0.66 18.79
CA ASP A 56 0.07 -1.99 19.43
C ASP A 56 -1.24 -2.78 19.24
N TYR A 57 -2.38 -2.09 19.19
CA TYR A 57 -3.66 -2.72 18.91
C TYR A 57 -3.72 -3.25 17.47
N LEU A 58 -3.25 -2.46 16.49
CA LEU A 58 -3.19 -2.88 15.09
C LEU A 58 -2.20 -4.03 14.89
N VAL A 59 -1.02 -3.94 15.50
CA VAL A 59 -0.02 -5.01 15.48
C VAL A 59 -0.58 -6.30 16.07
N HIS A 60 -1.22 -6.23 17.24
CA HIS A 60 -1.88 -7.40 17.83
C HIS A 60 -2.98 -7.97 16.93
N THR A 61 -3.76 -7.11 16.28
CA THR A 61 -4.81 -7.52 15.34
C THR A 61 -4.23 -8.23 14.11
N ILE A 62 -3.07 -7.81 13.60
CA ILE A 62 -2.37 -8.49 12.51
C ILE A 62 -1.85 -9.86 12.99
N MET A 63 -1.20 -9.90 14.15
CA MET A 63 -0.59 -11.13 14.66
C MET A 63 -1.63 -12.20 15.00
N GLU A 64 -2.71 -11.81 15.69
CA GLU A 64 -3.72 -12.73 16.23
C GLU A 64 -4.99 -12.83 15.37
N GLY A 65 -5.11 -12.00 14.34
CA GLY A 65 -6.32 -11.90 13.54
C GLY A 65 -7.49 -11.36 14.36
N ARG A 66 -8.71 -11.64 13.90
CA ARG A 66 -9.92 -11.24 14.64
C ARG A 66 -10.84 -12.44 14.82
N LYS A 67 -11.02 -12.85 16.08
CA LYS A 67 -11.91 -13.94 16.47
C LYS A 67 -13.32 -13.75 15.90
N ASN A 68 -13.92 -14.83 15.41
CA ASN A 68 -15.25 -14.84 14.79
C ASN A 68 -15.36 -13.96 13.52
N THR A 69 -14.24 -13.70 12.84
CA THR A 69 -14.23 -13.03 11.52
C THR A 69 -13.40 -13.86 10.53
N ALA A 70 -13.43 -13.48 9.26
CA ALA A 70 -12.60 -14.08 8.23
C ALA A 70 -11.12 -13.61 8.28
N MET A 71 -10.77 -12.63 9.14
CA MET A 71 -9.39 -12.12 9.25
C MET A 71 -8.54 -13.10 10.07
N PRO A 72 -7.61 -13.87 9.45
CA PRO A 72 -6.85 -14.90 10.14
C PRO A 72 -5.69 -14.32 10.95
N PRO A 73 -5.12 -15.08 11.90
CA PRO A 73 -3.85 -14.74 12.53
C PRO A 73 -2.69 -14.90 11.53
N TRP A 74 -1.76 -13.95 11.51
CA TRP A 74 -0.61 -13.97 10.61
C TRP A 74 0.73 -14.29 11.30
N LYS A 75 0.72 -14.53 12.61
CA LYS A 75 1.92 -14.84 13.43
C LYS A 75 2.70 -16.10 13.04
N THR A 76 2.18 -16.94 12.16
CA THR A 76 2.91 -18.09 11.59
C THR A 76 3.78 -17.70 10.39
N MET A 77 3.55 -16.53 9.80
CA MET A 77 4.24 -16.03 8.59
C MET A 77 4.92 -14.68 8.80
N LEU A 78 4.49 -13.92 9.81
CA LEU A 78 5.02 -12.61 10.17
C LEU A 78 5.71 -12.67 11.52
N SER A 79 6.85 -11.99 11.63
CA SER A 79 7.45 -11.60 12.90
C SER A 79 6.71 -10.40 13.51
N GLN A 80 7.01 -10.11 14.78
CA GLN A 80 6.50 -8.90 15.43
C GLN A 80 6.96 -7.63 14.71
N ASP A 81 8.21 -7.58 14.26
CA ASP A 81 8.79 -6.43 13.55
C ASP A 81 8.16 -6.25 12.17
N ASP A 82 7.82 -7.34 11.46
CA ASP A 82 7.06 -7.27 10.21
C ASP A 82 5.68 -6.62 10.45
N ALA A 83 4.98 -7.01 11.51
CA ALA A 83 3.65 -6.48 11.81
C ALA A 83 3.70 -5.01 12.26
N ILE A 84 4.75 -4.61 13.00
CA ILE A 84 5.03 -3.20 13.31
C ILE A 84 5.22 -2.41 12.02
N TRP A 85 6.09 -2.90 11.13
CA TRP A 85 6.38 -2.25 9.87
C TRP A 85 5.13 -2.13 8.98
N ILE A 86 4.36 -3.21 8.80
CA ILE A 86 3.08 -3.18 8.06
C ILE A 86 2.14 -2.11 8.63
N THR A 87 2.02 -2.05 9.96
CA THR A 87 1.14 -1.08 10.63
C THR A 87 1.56 0.35 10.31
N GLU A 88 2.85 0.66 10.37
CA GLU A 88 3.38 1.98 10.06
C GLU A 88 3.15 2.36 8.59
N GLN A 89 3.32 1.42 7.67
CA GLN A 89 3.06 1.66 6.26
C GLN A 89 1.58 1.91 5.95
N LEU A 90 0.68 1.18 6.60
CA LEU A 90 -0.76 1.38 6.47
C LEU A 90 -1.22 2.71 7.10
N GLN A 91 -0.68 3.08 8.25
CA GLN A 91 -1.00 4.35 8.92
C GLN A 91 -0.43 5.56 8.19
N SER A 92 0.72 5.44 7.53
CA SER A 92 1.34 6.52 6.76
C SER A 92 0.72 6.71 5.36
N GLY A 93 0.06 5.68 4.82
CA GLY A 93 -0.56 5.73 3.49
C GLY A 93 0.42 5.65 2.32
N LEU A 94 1.71 5.43 2.60
CA LEU A 94 2.79 5.41 1.61
C LEU A 94 2.78 4.17 0.70
N MET A 95 1.87 3.23 0.97
CA MET A 95 1.68 1.99 0.21
C MET A 95 1.15 2.18 -1.21
N GLN A 96 0.58 3.34 -1.54
CA GLN A 96 -0.14 3.54 -2.81
C GLN A 96 0.77 3.71 -4.05
N GLN A 97 2.10 3.66 -3.90
CA GLN A 97 3.06 3.87 -5.00
C GLN A 97 4.00 2.70 -5.26
N THR A 98 3.65 1.48 -4.85
CA THR A 98 4.36 0.30 -5.34
C THR A 98 3.82 -0.08 -6.73
N GLU A 99 4.09 0.77 -7.72
CA GLU A 99 4.48 0.22 -9.01
C GLU A 99 5.66 -0.68 -8.69
N ILE A 100 5.42 -1.99 -8.77
CA ILE A 100 6.44 -3.01 -8.61
C ILE A 100 7.64 -2.53 -9.44
N ALA A 101 8.81 -2.47 -8.83
CA ALA A 101 10.09 -2.26 -9.51
C ALA A 101 10.36 -3.43 -10.48
N VAL A 102 9.49 -3.60 -11.46
CA VAL A 102 9.76 -4.24 -12.73
C VAL A 102 10.48 -3.17 -13.51
N ASN A 103 11.81 -3.31 -13.54
CA ASN A 103 12.78 -2.58 -14.37
C ASN A 103 13.73 -1.67 -13.57
N ASN A 104 14.83 -2.28 -13.12
CA ASN A 104 16.11 -1.79 -13.61
C ASN A 104 15.95 -1.48 -15.11
N HIS A 105 16.13 -0.20 -15.46
CA HIS A 105 16.00 0.39 -16.80
C HIS A 105 14.65 1.08 -17.11
N SER A 106 14.50 2.34 -16.70
CA SER A 106 14.46 3.46 -17.65
C SER A 106 14.44 4.81 -16.95
N LYS A 107 15.44 5.60 -17.32
CA LYS A 107 15.61 7.05 -17.19
C LYS A 107 14.36 7.83 -16.72
N ASN A 108 14.52 8.46 -15.55
CA ASN A 108 13.93 9.74 -15.16
C ASN A 108 13.79 10.67 -16.37
N LYS A 109 12.55 10.93 -16.84
CA LYS A 109 12.10 12.22 -17.39
C LYS A 109 10.57 12.34 -17.34
N HIS A 110 10.15 13.59 -17.13
CA HIS A 110 8.80 14.16 -17.32
C HIS A 110 7.90 14.14 -16.08
N ALA A 111 7.19 15.20 -15.75
CA ALA A 111 7.22 16.59 -16.21
C ALA A 111 6.43 17.38 -15.16
N LYS A 112 6.82 18.63 -14.96
CA LYS A 112 6.05 19.60 -14.19
C LYS A 112 4.83 19.99 -15.02
N ASP A 113 3.63 19.55 -14.64
CA ASP A 113 2.40 20.09 -15.21
C ASP A 113 1.68 21.00 -14.21
N LYS A 114 1.74 22.29 -14.56
CA LYS A 114 1.10 23.47 -13.98
C LYS A 114 -0.40 23.49 -14.38
N PRO A 115 -1.30 24.18 -13.64
CA PRO A 115 -2.73 23.88 -13.69
C PRO A 115 -3.45 24.35 -14.95
N ALA A 116 -4.60 23.70 -15.17
CA ALA A 116 -5.60 23.96 -16.18
C ALA A 116 -5.97 25.45 -16.31
N LYS A 117 -6.04 25.91 -17.56
CA LYS A 117 -6.88 27.04 -17.97
C LYS A 117 -7.57 26.74 -19.29
N ASP A 118 -8.84 27.08 -19.29
CA ASP A 118 -9.87 26.94 -20.30
C ASP A 118 -9.49 27.46 -21.69
N LYS A 119 -10.08 26.83 -22.72
CA LYS A 119 -10.76 27.49 -23.85
C LYS A 119 -11.26 26.44 -24.84
N GLN A 120 -12.54 26.07 -24.73
CA GLN A 120 -13.26 25.39 -25.81
C GLN A 120 -13.90 26.45 -26.70
N ALA A 121 -13.22 26.78 -27.80
CA ALA A 121 -13.81 27.51 -28.91
C ALA A 121 -14.19 26.49 -30.00
N GLN A 122 -15.50 26.34 -30.18
CA GLN A 122 -16.25 26.27 -31.45
C GLN A 122 -15.48 25.77 -32.69
N ASN A 123 -16.05 24.77 -33.40
CA ASN A 123 -16.26 24.86 -34.86
C ASN A 123 -17.10 23.70 -35.43
N LYS A 124 -18.22 24.11 -36.05
CA LYS A 124 -18.87 23.66 -37.29
C LYS A 124 -19.50 22.24 -37.40
N PRO A 125 -20.81 22.13 -37.73
CA PRO A 125 -21.46 20.87 -38.08
C PRO A 125 -21.25 20.48 -39.56
N PRO A 126 -21.21 19.17 -39.89
CA PRO A 126 -21.29 18.69 -41.27
C PRO A 126 -22.72 18.37 -41.73
N GLU A 127 -23.00 18.95 -42.88
CA GLU A 127 -23.92 18.70 -43.99
C GLU A 127 -24.70 17.37 -44.15
N ASN A 128 -26.01 17.56 -44.42
CA ASN A 128 -26.96 16.94 -45.35
C ASN A 128 -27.21 15.41 -45.40
N LYS A 129 -28.51 15.04 -45.47
CA LYS A 129 -29.05 14.15 -46.52
C LYS A 129 -30.58 14.21 -46.59
N ASP A 130 -31.04 14.63 -47.76
CA ASP A 130 -32.37 14.42 -48.32
C ASP A 130 -32.81 12.95 -48.27
N VAL A 131 -34.03 12.68 -47.77
CA VAL A 131 -34.79 11.46 -48.10
C VAL A 131 -36.25 11.86 -48.31
N LYS A 132 -36.57 11.98 -49.60
CA LYS A 132 -37.82 11.72 -50.32
C LYS A 132 -39.12 11.57 -49.53
#